data_AF-A0A0R3SFL8-F1
#
_entry.id   AF-A0A0R3SFL8-F1
#
_cell.length_a   1.000
_cell.length_b   1.000
_cell.length_c   1.000
_cell.angle_alpha   90.00
_cell.angle_beta   90.00
_cell.angle_gamma   90.00
#
_symmetry.space_group_name_H-M   'P 1'
#
loop_
_entity.id
_entity.type
_entity.pdbx_description
1 polymer ?
#
loop_
_entity_poly.entity_id
_entity_poly.type
_entity_poly.pdbx_seq_one_letter_code
_entity_poly.pdbx_strand_id
1 'polypeptide(L)'
;MASSEVNFYSFEALDIDGNNVSMEKYRGKKNYAQLQELYTRYSSRGLSILGFPCNQFGKQEPGTNAEIKETALNKFGVTFDMFSKIDVNGSTGHPLFLYLQKALKGTLYDSIKWNFTKFLIDRNGIPQNRYSPTTDPLSFENDIEDLL
;
A
#
# COMPACT_ATOMS: atom_id res chain seq x y z
N MET A 1 -9.96 10.98 30.95
CA MET A 1 -10.76 10.29 29.92
C MET A 1 -10.34 10.88 28.59
N ALA A 2 -9.65 10.12 27.74
CA ALA A 2 -9.27 10.61 26.41
C ALA A 2 -10.55 10.80 25.59
N SER A 3 -10.77 11.99 25.03
CA SER A 3 -11.79 12.16 24.01
C SER A 3 -11.45 11.20 22.87
N SER A 4 -12.33 10.26 22.56
CA SER A 4 -12.25 9.53 21.30
C SER A 4 -12.29 10.57 20.18
N GLU A 5 -11.14 10.86 19.58
CA GLU A 5 -11.06 11.79 18.46
C GLU A 5 -12.07 11.35 17.40
N VAL A 6 -12.97 12.26 17.06
CA VAL A 6 -13.94 12.05 15.99
C VAL A 6 -13.16 11.84 14.70
N ASN A 7 -13.21 10.62 14.17
CA ASN A 7 -12.47 10.20 12.98
C ASN A 7 -13.45 10.18 11.79
N PHE A 8 -13.03 10.60 10.60
CA PHE A 8 -13.83 10.50 9.36
C PHE A 8 -14.55 9.15 9.20
N TYR A 9 -13.92 8.06 9.60
CA TYR A 9 -14.47 6.72 9.45
C TYR A 9 -15.57 6.35 10.47
N SER A 10 -15.80 7.15 11.51
CA SER A 10 -16.95 6.97 12.41
C SER A 10 -18.23 7.62 11.90
N PHE A 11 -18.19 8.32 10.76
CA PHE A 11 -19.37 8.95 10.16
C PHE A 11 -20.09 8.00 9.21
N GLU A 12 -21.38 8.24 9.03
CA GLU A 12 -22.24 7.59 8.05
C GLU A 12 -23.04 8.67 7.32
N ALA A 13 -23.43 8.39 6.07
CA ALA A 13 -24.28 9.27 5.28
C ALA A 13 -25.22 8.44 4.40
N LEU A 14 -26.42 8.97 4.13
CA LEU A 14 -27.32 8.39 3.15
C LEU A 14 -26.75 8.58 1.74
N ASP A 15 -26.73 7.53 0.94
CA ASP A 15 -26.47 7.64 -0.50
C ASP A 15 -27.71 8.13 -1.28
N ILE A 16 -27.57 8.29 -2.59
CA ILE A 16 -28.64 8.81 -3.46
C ILE A 16 -29.87 7.89 -3.51
N ASP A 17 -29.70 6.61 -3.17
CA ASP A 17 -30.76 5.60 -3.13
C ASP A 17 -31.36 5.45 -1.72
N GLY A 18 -30.90 6.27 -0.76
CA GLY A 18 -31.38 6.28 0.62
C GLY A 18 -30.76 5.21 1.53
N ASN A 19 -29.71 4.51 1.09
CA ASN A 19 -29.02 3.54 1.93
C ASN A 19 -28.05 4.26 2.88
N ASN A 20 -27.99 3.82 4.13
CA ASN A 20 -27.00 4.33 5.06
C ASN A 20 -25.62 3.74 4.77
N VAL A 21 -24.65 4.58 4.42
CA VAL A 21 -23.30 4.19 4.03
C VAL A 21 -22.30 4.69 5.07
N SER A 22 -21.62 3.75 5.73
CA SER A 22 -20.50 4.06 6.63
C SER A 22 -19.27 4.51 5.85
N MET A 23 -18.62 5.59 6.29
CA MET A 23 -17.36 6.08 5.72
C MET A 23 -16.20 5.08 5.91
N GLU A 24 -16.30 4.15 6.87
CA GLU A 24 -15.41 3.01 7.03
C GLU A 24 -15.25 2.20 5.72
N LYS A 25 -16.29 2.20 4.87
CA LYS A 25 -16.27 1.60 3.52
C LYS A 25 -15.12 2.13 2.67
N TYR A 26 -14.65 3.37 2.87
CA TYR A 26 -13.60 4.00 2.08
C TYR A 26 -12.19 3.86 2.69
N ARG A 27 -12.07 3.32 3.90
CA ARG A 27 -10.77 3.15 4.57
C ARG A 27 -9.84 2.29 3.72
N GLY A 28 -8.68 2.84 3.36
CA GLY A 28 -7.60 2.13 2.67
C GLY A 28 -7.89 1.70 1.22
N LYS A 29 -9.07 2.02 0.67
CA LYS A 29 -9.46 1.54 -0.68
C LYS A 29 -8.64 2.14 -1.80
N LYS A 30 -8.22 3.41 -1.68
CA LYS A 30 -7.57 4.14 -2.79
C LYS A 30 -6.31 3.43 -3.30
N ASN A 31 -5.39 3.07 -2.40
CA ASN A 31 -4.13 2.43 -2.82
C ASN A 31 -4.36 1.02 -3.35
N TYR A 32 -5.07 0.15 -2.62
CA TYR A 32 -5.30 -1.22 -3.08
C TYR A 32 -6.07 -1.28 -4.40
N ALA A 33 -7.13 -0.47 -4.55
CA ALA A 33 -7.90 -0.44 -5.79
C ALA A 33 -7.04 0.03 -6.98
N GLN A 34 -6.27 1.10 -6.83
CA GLN A 34 -5.44 1.62 -7.91
C GLN A 34 -4.25 0.69 -8.25
N LEU A 35 -3.65 0.04 -7.26
CA LEU A 35 -2.62 -0.98 -7.52
C LEU A 35 -3.21 -2.20 -8.23
N GLN A 36 -4.39 -2.67 -7.80
CA GLN A 36 -5.08 -3.77 -8.47
C GLN A 36 -5.44 -3.41 -9.91
N GLU A 37 -5.84 -2.17 -10.16
CA GLU A 37 -6.12 -1.66 -11.49
C GLU A 37 -4.87 -1.68 -12.39
N LEU A 38 -3.75 -1.13 -11.93
CA LEU A 38 -2.47 -1.20 -12.64
C LEU A 38 -2.05 -2.66 -12.90
N TYR A 39 -2.18 -3.53 -11.90
CA TYR A 39 -1.88 -4.96 -12.07
C TYR A 39 -2.76 -5.62 -13.13
N THR A 40 -4.04 -5.29 -13.16
CA THR A 40 -4.99 -5.80 -14.17
C THR A 40 -4.60 -5.32 -15.57
N ARG A 41 -4.20 -4.05 -15.72
CA ARG A 41 -3.81 -3.47 -17.02
C ARG A 41 -2.50 -4.04 -17.56
N TYR A 42 -1.50 -4.24 -16.70
CA TYR A 42 -0.12 -4.44 -17.13
C TYR A 42 0.52 -5.79 -16.76
N SER A 43 -0.16 -6.65 -15.99
CA SER A 43 0.39 -7.97 -15.61
C SER A 43 0.75 -8.84 -16.82
N SER A 44 -0.09 -8.84 -17.87
CA SER A 44 0.17 -9.52 -19.14
C SER A 44 1.37 -8.93 -19.91
N ARG A 45 1.76 -7.70 -19.60
CA ARG A 45 2.93 -7.00 -20.15
C ARG A 45 4.17 -7.13 -19.25
N GLY A 46 4.09 -7.91 -18.18
CA GLY A 46 5.21 -8.20 -17.29
C GLY A 46 5.29 -7.32 -16.04
N LEU A 47 4.26 -6.53 -15.71
CA LEU A 47 4.19 -5.88 -14.39
C LEU A 47 3.91 -6.93 -13.30
N SER A 48 4.66 -6.88 -12.22
CA SER A 48 4.35 -7.59 -10.98
C SER A 48 4.21 -6.59 -9.83
N ILE A 49 3.22 -6.77 -8.97
CA ILE A 49 3.04 -5.99 -7.74
C ILE A 49 3.22 -6.92 -6.55
N LEU A 50 4.07 -6.50 -5.60
CA LEU A 50 4.43 -7.26 -4.42
C LEU A 50 4.00 -6.49 -3.16
N GLY A 51 2.99 -6.98 -2.46
CA GLY A 51 2.48 -6.41 -1.22
C GLY A 51 3.17 -7.00 0.01
N PHE A 52 3.77 -6.14 0.84
CA PHE A 52 4.41 -6.51 2.10
C PHE A 52 3.67 -5.88 3.29
N PRO A 53 2.82 -6.65 4.00
CA PRO A 53 2.15 -6.15 5.19
C PRO A 53 3.16 -5.72 6.26
N CYS A 54 2.86 -4.65 6.99
CA CYS A 54 3.73 -4.12 8.05
C CYS A 54 2.89 -3.44 9.13
N ASN A 55 3.20 -3.70 10.40
CA ASN A 55 2.45 -3.15 11.53
C ASN A 55 3.17 -1.99 12.25
N GLN A 56 4.29 -1.52 11.73
CA GLN A 56 5.11 -0.47 12.36
C GLN A 56 4.45 0.92 12.31
N PHE A 57 3.43 1.12 11.45
CA PHE A 57 2.81 2.42 11.20
C PHE A 57 1.41 2.49 11.84
N GLY A 58 1.33 3.13 13.01
CA GLY A 58 0.06 3.29 13.74
C GLY A 58 -0.64 2.00 14.13
N LYS A 59 0.07 0.86 14.12
CA LYS A 59 -0.47 -0.48 14.34
C LYS A 59 -1.68 -0.81 13.45
N GLN A 60 -1.64 -0.35 12.18
CA GLN A 60 -2.76 -0.48 11.24
C GLN A 60 -2.90 -1.87 10.60
N GLU A 61 -1.96 -2.80 10.85
CA GLU A 61 -1.97 -4.16 10.31
C GLU A 61 -1.75 -5.21 11.44
N PRO A 62 -2.61 -5.24 12.47
CA PRO A 62 -2.38 -6.05 13.67
C PRO A 62 -2.61 -7.55 13.43
N GLY A 63 -3.42 -7.93 12.44
CA GLY A 63 -3.84 -9.30 12.17
C GLY A 63 -2.71 -10.26 11.79
N THR A 64 -3.00 -11.55 11.82
CA THR A 64 -2.15 -12.64 11.34
C THR A 64 -2.03 -12.62 9.81
N ASN A 65 -1.04 -13.32 9.24
CA ASN A 65 -0.87 -13.41 7.79
C ASN A 65 -2.14 -13.95 7.08
N ALA A 66 -2.86 -14.87 7.72
CA ALA A 66 -4.10 -15.43 7.18
C ALA A 66 -5.22 -14.38 7.12
N GLU A 67 -5.45 -13.66 8.22
CA GLU A 67 -6.46 -12.59 8.30
C GLU A 67 -6.15 -11.43 7.32
N ILE A 68 -4.87 -11.09 7.18
CA ILE A 68 -4.42 -10.04 6.24
C ILE A 68 -4.71 -10.47 4.80
N LYS A 69 -4.35 -11.71 4.44
CA LYS A 69 -4.61 -12.25 3.09
C LYS A 69 -6.10 -12.28 2.79
N GLU A 70 -6.91 -12.74 3.73
CA GLU A 70 -8.36 -12.75 3.60
C GLU A 70 -8.92 -11.33 3.42
N THR A 71 -8.45 -10.37 4.22
CA THR A 71 -8.88 -8.97 4.11
C THR A 71 -8.48 -8.36 2.77
N ALA A 72 -7.24 -8.58 2.32
CA ALA A 72 -6.74 -8.08 1.04
C ALA A 72 -7.61 -8.57 -0.13
N LEU A 73 -7.99 -9.85 -0.11
CA LEU A 73 -8.87 -10.43 -1.12
C LEU A 73 -10.32 -9.95 -0.97
N ASN A 74 -10.96 -10.18 0.17
CA ASN A 74 -12.40 -10.02 0.34
C ASN A 74 -12.84 -8.55 0.44
N LYS A 75 -12.02 -7.68 1.07
CA LYS A 75 -12.36 -6.26 1.24
C LYS A 75 -11.85 -5.40 0.09
N PHE A 76 -10.72 -5.77 -0.51
CA PHE A 76 -10.01 -4.92 -1.46
C PHE A 76 -9.85 -5.53 -2.86
N GLY A 77 -10.19 -6.80 -3.07
CA GLY A 77 -10.11 -7.45 -4.37
C GLY A 77 -8.67 -7.66 -4.87
N VAL A 78 -7.70 -7.72 -3.96
CA VAL A 78 -6.28 -7.85 -4.32
C VAL A 78 -6.00 -9.26 -4.85
N THR A 79 -5.45 -9.32 -6.06
CA THR A 79 -5.04 -10.56 -6.73
C THR A 79 -3.55 -10.61 -7.08
N PHE A 80 -2.81 -9.52 -6.82
CA PHE A 80 -1.34 -9.52 -6.89
C PHE A 80 -0.72 -10.18 -5.65
N ASP A 81 0.58 -10.45 -5.70
CA ASP A 81 1.28 -11.23 -4.67
C ASP A 81 1.31 -10.50 -3.32
N MET A 82 0.93 -11.23 -2.27
CA MET A 82 0.98 -10.77 -0.88
C MET A 82 1.93 -11.67 -0.09
N PHE A 83 2.94 -11.05 0.55
CA PHE A 83 3.96 -11.73 1.35
C PHE A 83 3.57 -11.78 2.83
N SER A 84 4.37 -12.48 3.64
CA SER A 84 4.24 -12.46 5.09
C SER A 84 4.48 -11.05 5.64
N LYS A 85 3.82 -10.75 6.76
CA LYS A 85 4.06 -9.51 7.51
C LYS A 85 5.53 -9.42 7.95
N ILE A 86 6.13 -8.25 7.75
CA ILE A 86 7.53 -7.96 8.09
C ILE A 86 7.66 -6.57 8.72
N ASP A 87 8.78 -6.35 9.39
CA ASP A 87 9.26 -5.01 9.71
C ASP A 87 10.03 -4.45 8.50
N VAL A 88 9.90 -3.15 8.26
CA VAL A 88 10.57 -2.47 7.14
C VAL A 88 11.59 -1.44 7.60
N ASN A 89 11.48 -0.94 8.83
CA ASN A 89 12.37 0.04 9.43
C ASN A 89 13.14 -0.54 10.64
N GLY A 90 14.22 0.14 11.01
CA GLY A 90 14.98 -0.14 12.24
C GLY A 90 15.89 -1.36 12.13
N SER A 91 16.44 -1.79 13.27
CA SER A 91 17.36 -2.94 13.35
C SER A 91 16.69 -4.28 13.03
N THR A 92 15.36 -4.35 13.09
CA THR A 92 14.54 -5.51 12.73
C THR A 92 14.03 -5.46 11.29
N GLY A 93 14.33 -4.38 10.55
CA GLY A 93 13.85 -4.19 9.18
C GLY A 93 14.36 -5.28 8.24
N HIS A 94 13.48 -5.78 7.38
CA HIS A 94 13.81 -6.81 6.41
C HIS A 94 14.91 -6.32 5.44
N PRO A 95 15.94 -7.15 5.13
CA PRO A 95 17.08 -6.73 4.31
C PRO A 95 16.70 -6.10 2.96
N LEU A 96 15.65 -6.61 2.30
CA LEU A 96 15.09 -6.03 1.07
C LEU A 96 14.72 -4.55 1.24
N PHE A 97 13.99 -4.21 2.30
CA PHE A 97 13.53 -2.84 2.52
C PHE A 97 14.66 -1.94 3.01
N LEU A 98 15.61 -2.45 3.79
CA LEU A 98 16.81 -1.71 4.16
C LEU A 98 17.69 -1.39 2.94
N TYR A 99 17.78 -2.32 1.98
CA TYR A 99 18.42 -2.09 0.68
C TYR A 99 17.69 -1.00 -0.12
N LEU A 100 16.37 -1.13 -0.30
CA LEU A 100 15.58 -0.17 -1.08
C LEU A 100 15.62 1.25 -0.51
N GLN A 101 15.61 1.39 0.83
CA GLN A 101 15.75 2.69 1.49
C GLN A 101 17.10 3.35 1.20
N LYS A 102 18.18 2.56 1.11
CA LYS A 102 19.53 3.06 0.78
C LYS A 102 19.69 3.38 -0.70
N ALA A 103 19.13 2.52 -1.56
CA ALA A 103 19.20 2.69 -3.02
C ALA A 103 18.39 3.92 -3.47
N LEU A 104 17.21 4.12 -2.87
CA LEU A 104 16.30 5.22 -3.19
C LEU A 104 16.03 6.05 -1.92
N LYS A 105 16.90 7.04 -1.72
CA LYS A 105 16.91 7.89 -0.52
C LYS A 105 15.61 8.66 -0.34
N GLY A 106 15.29 8.94 0.92
CA GLY A 106 14.13 9.76 1.28
C GLY A 106 14.46 11.25 1.25
N THR A 107 13.43 12.09 1.40
CA THR A 107 13.60 13.56 1.33
C THR A 107 14.23 14.19 2.58
N LEU A 108 14.14 13.53 3.74
CA LEU A 108 14.72 14.01 5.02
C LEU A 108 15.55 12.92 5.70
N TYR A 109 15.04 11.70 5.69
CA TYR A 109 15.70 10.49 6.15
C TYR A 109 15.25 9.33 5.26
N ASP A 110 16.07 8.28 5.20
CA ASP A 110 15.85 7.17 4.28
C ASP A 110 14.75 6.23 4.74
N SER A 111 14.38 6.24 6.03
CA SER A 111 13.34 5.36 6.55
C SER A 111 11.97 5.56 5.91
N ILE A 112 11.18 4.48 5.87
CA ILE A 112 9.83 4.50 5.35
C ILE A 112 8.94 5.27 6.32
N LYS A 113 8.22 6.27 5.81
CA LYS A 113 7.49 7.23 6.64
C LYS A 113 6.12 6.73 7.10
N TRP A 114 5.44 5.97 6.25
CA TRP A 114 4.09 5.47 6.50
C TRP A 114 3.73 4.31 5.57
N ASN A 115 2.57 3.70 5.81
CA ASN A 115 1.94 2.72 4.93
C ASN A 115 1.86 3.20 3.48
N PHE A 116 1.95 2.26 2.53
CA PHE A 116 1.89 2.55 1.09
C PHE A 116 3.01 3.44 0.55
N THR A 117 4.23 3.37 1.09
CA THR A 117 5.41 3.78 0.31
C THR A 117 5.63 2.76 -0.81
N LYS A 118 5.87 3.21 -2.05
CA LYS A 118 6.07 2.32 -3.21
C LYS A 118 7.48 2.46 -3.75
N PHE A 119 8.03 1.36 -4.23
CA PHE A 119 9.31 1.30 -4.94
C PHE A 119 9.06 0.70 -6.31
N LEU A 120 9.59 1.33 -7.35
CA LEU A 120 9.57 0.82 -8.72
C LEU A 120 10.94 0.25 -9.05
N ILE A 121 10.95 -0.99 -9.54
CA ILE A 121 12.14 -1.76 -9.88
C ILE A 121 11.99 -2.19 -11.33
N ASP A 122 13.04 -2.02 -12.13
CA ASP A 122 13.03 -2.43 -13.53
C ASP A 122 13.23 -3.95 -13.71
N ARG A 123 13.17 -4.41 -14.96
CA ARG A 123 13.36 -5.83 -15.33
C ARG A 123 14.76 -6.39 -15.05
N ASN A 124 15.75 -5.53 -14.84
CA ASN A 124 17.11 -5.91 -14.47
C ASN A 124 17.29 -5.96 -12.93
N GLY A 125 16.23 -5.67 -12.17
CA GLY A 125 16.28 -5.64 -10.71
C GLY A 125 16.85 -4.34 -10.14
N ILE A 126 16.99 -3.29 -10.95
CA ILE A 126 17.54 -2.01 -10.52
C ILE A 126 16.40 -1.12 -9.99
N PRO A 127 16.50 -0.59 -8.76
CA PRO A 127 15.52 0.36 -8.24
C PRO A 127 15.56 1.67 -9.01
N GLN A 128 14.42 2.08 -9.58
CA GLN A 128 14.30 3.27 -10.42
C GLN A 128 13.68 4.45 -9.67
N ASN A 129 12.62 4.23 -8.91
CA ASN A 129 11.92 5.32 -8.24
C ASN A 129 11.28 4.91 -6.90
N ARG A 130 11.10 5.90 -6.01
CA ARG A 130 10.44 5.76 -4.71
C ARG A 130 9.33 6.80 -4.59
N TYR A 131 8.10 6.32 -4.41
CA TYR A 131 6.92 7.17 -4.27
C TYR A 131 6.47 7.25 -2.81
N SER A 132 6.06 8.46 -2.41
CA SER A 132 5.65 8.73 -1.04
C SER A 132 4.30 8.06 -0.70
N PRO A 133 3.98 7.87 0.60
CA PRO A 133 2.67 7.36 1.03
C PRO A 133 1.46 8.07 0.41
N THR A 134 1.58 9.37 0.15
CA THR A 134 0.51 10.21 -0.38
C THR A 134 0.47 10.27 -1.90
N THR A 135 1.44 9.66 -2.59
CA THR A 135 1.44 9.55 -4.05
C THR A 135 0.47 8.46 -4.47
N ASP A 136 -0.47 8.82 -5.34
CA ASP A 136 -1.49 7.92 -5.89
C ASP A 136 -0.86 6.94 -6.88
N PRO A 137 -1.13 5.63 -6.79
CA PRO A 137 -0.58 4.67 -7.75
C PRO A 137 -0.79 5.04 -9.23
N LEU A 138 -1.98 5.51 -9.60
CA LEU A 138 -2.24 5.90 -10.99
C LEU A 138 -1.45 7.13 -11.45
N SER A 139 -0.93 7.97 -10.55
CA SER A 139 -0.20 9.17 -10.97
C SER A 139 1.20 8.88 -11.51
N PHE A 140 1.73 7.66 -11.31
CA PHE A 140 3.02 7.21 -11.85
C PHE A 140 2.87 6.06 -12.86
N GLU A 141 1.70 5.93 -13.47
CA GLU A 141 1.43 4.92 -14.49
C GLU A 141 2.42 5.01 -15.67
N ASN A 142 2.75 6.22 -16.14
CA ASN A 142 3.72 6.41 -17.22
C ASN A 142 5.12 5.88 -16.85
N ASP A 143 5.57 6.06 -15.61
CA ASP A 143 6.86 5.53 -15.15
C ASP A 143 6.89 3.99 -15.22
N ILE A 144 5.73 3.33 -15.02
CA ILE A 144 5.61 1.88 -15.21
C ILE A 144 5.68 1.54 -16.69
N GLU A 145 4.92 2.23 -17.54
CA GLU A 145 4.90 1.98 -18.98
C GLU A 145 6.27 2.11 -19.63
N ASP A 146 7.07 3.09 -19.20
CA ASP A 146 8.44 3.32 -19.69
C ASP A 146 9.39 2.13 -19.42
N LEU A 147 9.02 1.23 -18.51
CA LEU A 147 9.83 0.05 -18.11
C LEU A 147 9.27 -1.30 -18.62
N LEU A 148 8.13 -1.32 -19.33
CA LEU A 148 7.46 -2.51 -19.87
C LEU A 148 7.78 -2.74 -21.36
#